data_AF-A0A653CGQ1-F1
#
_entry.id   AF-A0A653CGQ1-F1
#
_cell.length_a   1.000
_cell.length_b   1.000
_cell.length_c   1.000
_cell.angle_alpha   90.00
_cell.angle_beta   90.00
_cell.angle_gamma   90.00
#
_symmetry.space_group_name_H-M   'P 1'
#
loop_
_entity.id
_entity.type
_entity.pdbx_description
1 polymer ?
#
loop_
_entity_poly.entity_id
_entity_poly.type
_entity_poly.pdbx_seq_one_letter_code
_entity_poly.pdbx_strand_id
1 'polypeptide(L)'
;MTDWESAWRRALAKPPPHRSLHDLQLIYYGLSGLEALQTLRDHQLRRLCKYARYERRQANDVLYYTGELSTCWYILLSGSVFIDGSMFLPRS
;
A
#
# COMPACT_ATOMS: atom_id res chain seq x y z
N MET A 1 15.85 0.01 10.51
CA MET A 1 14.54 0.60 10.14
C MET A 1 14.73 2.09 10.18
N THR A 2 14.74 2.78 9.04
CA THR A 2 15.04 4.21 9.01
C THR A 2 13.86 5.00 9.62
N ASP A 3 14.13 6.15 10.23
CA ASP A 3 13.08 7.01 10.80
C ASP A 3 12.00 7.37 9.77
N TRP A 4 12.40 7.46 8.50
CA TRP A 4 11.53 7.66 7.35
C TRP A 4 10.47 6.57 7.18
N GLU A 5 10.85 5.29 7.13
CA GLU A 5 9.90 4.18 6.91
C GLU A 5 8.83 4.14 8.00
N SER A 6 9.25 4.41 9.24
CA SER A 6 8.35 4.48 10.39
C SER A 6 7.37 5.65 10.27
N ALA A 7 7.83 6.83 9.83
CA ALA A 7 6.97 7.98 9.58
C ALA A 7 5.97 7.73 8.44
N TRP A 8 6.43 7.15 7.33
CA TRP A 8 5.57 6.81 6.18
C TRP A 8 4.48 5.79 6.54
N ARG A 9 4.84 4.72 7.25
CA ARG A 9 3.87 3.71 7.74
C ARG A 9 2.85 4.34 8.68
N ARG A 10 3.27 5.21 9.60
CA ARG A 10 2.34 5.94 10.49
C ARG A 10 1.39 6.83 9.70
N ALA A 11 1.86 7.54 8.67
CA ALA A 11 1.03 8.37 7.81
C ALA A 11 -0.01 7.52 7.05
N LEU A 12 0.39 6.39 6.46
CA LEU A 12 -0.53 5.47 5.78
C LEU A 12 -1.54 4.79 6.72
N ALA A 13 -1.15 4.52 7.96
CA ALA A 13 -2.02 3.90 8.97
C ALA A 13 -3.12 4.85 9.47
N LYS A 14 -2.94 6.18 9.34
CA LYS A 14 -4.00 7.14 9.65
C LYS A 14 -5.18 6.95 8.68
N PRO A 15 -6.43 6.97 9.18
CA PRO A 15 -7.62 6.96 8.33
C PRO A 15 -7.57 8.10 7.31
N PRO A 16 -7.96 7.86 6.05
CA PRO A 16 -7.89 8.87 4.99
C PRO A 16 -8.46 10.27 5.34
N PRO A 17 -9.62 10.39 6.03
CA PRO A 17 -10.19 11.69 6.39
C PRO A 17 -9.35 12.47 7.43
N HIS A 18 -8.45 11.80 8.15
CA HIS A 18 -7.68 12.37 9.26
C HIS A 18 -6.21 12.65 8.88
N ARG A 19 -5.87 12.59 7.59
CA ARG A 19 -4.50 12.86 7.12
C ARG A 19 -4.28 14.35 6.95
N SER A 20 -3.19 14.84 7.56
CA SER A 20 -2.70 16.20 7.33
C SER A 20 -2.03 16.32 5.95
N LEU A 21 -1.76 17.56 5.51
CA LEU A 21 -0.97 17.81 4.30
C LEU A 21 0.42 17.18 4.36
N HIS A 22 1.04 17.17 5.55
CA HIS A 22 2.33 16.52 5.77
C HIS A 22 2.22 14.99 5.62
N ASP A 23 1.17 14.37 6.17
CA ASP A 23 0.94 12.93 5.99
C ASP A 23 0.76 12.58 4.51
N LEU A 24 0.00 13.38 3.75
CA LEU A 24 -0.20 13.18 2.32
C LEU A 24 1.10 13.33 1.52
N GLN A 25 2.00 14.23 1.91
CA GLN A 25 3.33 14.35 1.29
C GLN A 25 4.20 13.12 1.58
N LEU A 26 4.25 12.65 2.83
CA LEU A 26 4.98 11.43 3.19
C LEU A 26 4.48 10.24 2.36
N ILE A 27 3.16 10.08 2.27
CA ILE A 27 2.52 9.02 1.48
C ILE A 27 2.89 9.16 0.00
N TYR A 28 2.81 10.35 -0.56
CA TYR A 28 3.14 10.63 -1.96
C TYR A 28 4.56 10.18 -2.31
N TYR A 29 5.55 10.58 -1.51
CA TYR A 29 6.94 10.20 -1.76
C TYR A 29 7.12 8.68 -1.66
N GLY A 30 6.55 8.04 -0.65
CA GLY A 30 6.62 6.58 -0.53
C GLY A 30 5.95 5.85 -1.69
N LEU A 31 4.76 6.28 -2.13
CA LEU A 31 4.06 5.67 -3.26
C LEU A 31 4.75 5.93 -4.60
N SER A 32 5.40 7.08 -4.78
CA SER A 32 6.14 7.40 -6.01
C SER A 32 7.36 6.50 -6.24
N GLY A 33 7.89 5.91 -5.16
CA GLY A 33 8.99 4.96 -5.24
C GLY A 33 8.56 3.53 -5.56
N LEU A 34 7.25 3.23 -5.59
CA LEU A 34 6.76 1.88 -5.86
C LEU A 34 6.71 1.62 -7.37
N GLU A 35 7.41 0.59 -7.84
CA GLU A 35 7.45 0.18 -9.25
C GLU A 35 6.04 0.04 -9.85
N ALA A 36 5.13 -0.58 -9.10
CA ALA A 36 3.74 -0.80 -9.49
C ALA A 36 2.96 0.50 -9.80
N LEU A 37 3.44 1.66 -9.36
CA LEU A 37 2.79 2.97 -9.51
C LEU A 37 3.55 3.93 -10.42
N GLN A 38 4.71 3.55 -10.97
CA GLN A 38 5.56 4.45 -11.77
C GLN A 38 4.86 4.97 -13.04
N THR A 39 3.88 4.23 -13.57
CA THR A 39 3.12 4.63 -14.76
C THR A 39 2.05 5.69 -14.49
N LEU A 40 1.72 5.94 -13.23
CA LEU A 40 0.69 6.91 -12.85
C LEU A 40 1.22 8.34 -12.99
N ARG A 41 0.39 9.23 -13.53
CA ARG A 41 0.68 10.66 -13.55
C ARG A 41 0.57 11.25 -12.14
N ASP A 42 1.31 12.33 -11.87
CA ASP A 42 1.35 13.00 -10.55
C ASP A 42 -0.05 13.24 -9.95
N HIS A 43 -0.99 13.78 -10.74
CA HIS A 43 -2.35 14.04 -10.25
C HIS A 43 -3.11 12.76 -9.83
N GLN A 44 -2.88 11.63 -10.50
CA GLN A 44 -3.47 10.33 -10.16
C GLN A 44 -2.84 9.79 -8.88
N LEU A 45 -1.52 9.89 -8.75
CA LEU A 45 -0.80 9.47 -7.56
C LEU A 45 -1.23 10.29 -6.33
N ARG A 46 -1.38 11.61 -6.46
CA ARG A 46 -1.91 12.48 -5.41
C ARG A 46 -3.34 12.12 -5.00
N ARG A 47 -4.18 11.73 -5.95
CA ARG A 47 -5.51 11.19 -5.65
C ARG A 47 -5.38 9.89 -4.85
N LEU A 48 -4.49 8.99 -5.25
CA LEU A 48 -4.25 7.73 -4.55
C LEU A 48 -3.87 7.93 -3.07
N CYS A 49 -3.02 8.92 -2.79
CA CYS A 49 -2.57 9.25 -1.44
C CYS A 49 -3.74 9.53 -0.47
N LYS A 50 -4.86 10.02 -1.00
CA LYS A 50 -6.09 10.30 -0.25
C LYS A 50 -6.95 9.07 0.02
N TYR A 51 -6.64 7.90 -0.54
CA TYR A 51 -7.46 6.70 -0.39
C TYR A 51 -6.69 5.46 0.04
N ALA A 52 -5.39 5.36 -0.29
CA ALA A 52 -4.52 4.24 0.06
C ALA A 52 -4.56 3.96 1.57
N ARG A 53 -4.47 2.70 1.98
CA ARG A 53 -4.50 2.29 3.39
C ARG A 53 -3.34 1.34 3.65
N TYR A 54 -2.73 1.45 4.82
CA TYR A 54 -1.79 0.44 5.28
C TYR A 54 -2.53 -0.63 6.06
N GLU A 55 -2.26 -1.89 5.71
CA GLU A 55 -2.77 -3.04 6.41
C GLU A 55 -1.63 -4.01 6.72
N ARG A 56 -1.66 -4.56 7.94
CA ARG A 56 -0.73 -5.60 8.37
C ARG A 56 -1.52 -6.87 8.59
N ARG A 57 -1.13 -7.93 7.89
CA ARG A 57 -1.75 -9.25 7.96
C ARG A 57 -0.81 -10.25 8.62
N GLN A 58 -1.39 -11.21 9.32
CA GLN A 58 -0.65 -12.33 9.89
C GLN A 58 -0.48 -13.43 8.84
N ALA A 59 0.42 -14.37 9.11
CA ALA A 59 0.53 -15.57 8.29
C ALA A 59 -0.81 -16.33 8.30
N ASN A 60 -1.20 -16.82 7.13
CA ASN A 60 -2.46 -17.54 6.88
C ASN A 60 -3.74 -16.68 6.87
N ASP A 61 -3.66 -15.36 7.04
CA ASP A 61 -4.80 -14.49 6.78
C ASP A 61 -5.18 -14.56 5.29
N VAL A 62 -6.45 -14.85 4.99
CA VAL A 62 -6.96 -14.84 3.62
C VAL A 62 -7.31 -13.42 3.22
N LEU A 63 -6.74 -12.94 2.10
CA LEU A 63 -6.99 -11.59 1.58
C LEU A 63 -8.26 -11.50 0.72
N TYR A 64 -8.53 -12.55 -0.06
CA TYR A 64 -9.70 -12.66 -0.92
C TYR A 64 -9.93 -14.13 -1.31
N TYR A 65 -11.16 -14.47 -1.69
CA TYR A 65 -11.50 -15.76 -2.27
C TYR A 65 -11.85 -15.63 -3.76
N THR A 66 -11.54 -16.67 -4.53
CA THR A 66 -11.92 -16.76 -5.94
C THR A 66 -13.44 -16.71 -6.09
N GLY A 67 -13.94 -15.81 -6.94
CA GLY A 67 -15.37 -15.64 -7.20
C GLY A 67 -16.06 -14.57 -6.34
N GLU A 68 -15.37 -13.98 -5.35
CA GLU A 68 -15.89 -12.85 -4.60
C GLU A 68 -15.72 -11.52 -5.35
N LEU A 69 -16.60 -10.56 -5.04
CA LEU A 69 -16.48 -9.20 -5.56
C LEU A 69 -15.24 -8.51 -4.97
N SER A 70 -14.29 -8.17 -5.83
CA SER A 70 -13.09 -7.40 -5.43
C SER A 70 -13.46 -5.98 -5.03
N THR A 71 -13.26 -5.65 -3.76
CA THR A 71 -13.53 -4.31 -3.21
C THR A 71 -12.29 -3.41 -3.17
N CYS A 72 -11.10 -3.99 -3.30
CA CYS A 72 -9.83 -3.28 -3.29
C CYS A 72 -8.72 -4.06 -4.01
N TRP A 73 -7.57 -3.41 -4.14
CA TRP A 73 -6.34 -3.94 -4.74
C TRP A 73 -5.19 -3.71 -3.75
N TYR A 74 -4.18 -4.57 -3.82
CA TYR A 74 -3.09 -4.59 -2.87
C TYR A 74 -1.75 -4.38 -3.56
N ILE A 75 -0.84 -3.70 -2.86
CA ILE A 75 0.58 -3.65 -3.20
C ILE A 75 1.32 -4.28 -2.02
N LEU A 76 2.03 -5.37 -2.26
CA LEU A 76 2.76 -6.07 -1.21
C LEU A 76 4.05 -5.31 -0.89
N LEU A 77 4.13 -4.73 0.30
CA LEU A 77 5.30 -3.95 0.73
C LEU A 77 6.39 -4.79 1.41
N SER A 78 6.02 -5.93 1.99
CA SER A 78 6.92 -6.82 2.75
C SER A 78 6.25 -8.18 2.94
N GLY A 79 7.05 -9.22 3.15
CA GLY A 79 6.58 -10.59 3.35
C GLY A 79 6.36 -11.33 2.04
N SER A 80 5.39 -12.24 2.02
CA SER A 80 5.01 -13.01 0.85
C SER A 80 3.51 -13.30 0.86
N VAL A 81 2.94 -13.54 -0.31
CA VAL A 81 1.56 -14.02 -0.46
C VAL A 81 1.55 -15.31 -1.26
N PHE A 82 0.63 -16.21 -0.92
CA PHE A 82 0.45 -17.47 -1.63
C PHE A 82 -0.81 -17.38 -2.49
N ILE A 83 -0.67 -17.60 -3.79
CA ILE A 83 -1.76 -17.52 -4.77
C ILE A 83 -1.62 -18.73 -5.69
N ASP A 84 -2.67 -19.55 -5.78
CA ASP A 84 -2.78 -20.68 -6.71
C ASP A 84 -1.54 -21.59 -6.77
N GLY A 85 -1.04 -22.03 -5.61
CA GLY A 85 0.11 -22.94 -5.55
C GLY A 85 1.47 -22.26 -5.59
N SER A 86 1.52 -20.93 -5.78
CA SER A 86 2.76 -20.18 -5.98
C SER A 86 2.93 -19.07 -4.94
N MET A 87 4.18 -18.81 -4.54
CA MET A 87 4.52 -17.74 -3.61
C MET A 87 5.02 -16.51 -4.36
N PHE A 88 4.48 -15.35 -4.03
CA PHE A 88 4.84 -14.06 -4.62
C PHE A 88 5.49 -13.17 -3.57
N LEU A 89 6.59 -12.54 -3.97
CA LEU A 89 7.38 -11.61 -3.15
C LEU A 89 7.19 -10.17 -3.66
N PRO A 90 7.39 -9.15 -2.81
CA PRO A 90 7.48 -7.76 -3.26
C PRO A 90 8.50 -7.64 -4.38
N ARG A 91 8.10 -7.06 -5.52
CA ARG A 91 9.03 -6.66 -6.58
C ARG A 91 9.63 -5.31 -6.19
N SER A 92 10.95 -5.18 -6.38
CA SER A 92 11.76 -4.02 -5.98
C SER A 92 11.67 -2.91 -7.00
#